data_AF-A0A6N9UGP0-F1
#
_entry.id   AF-A0A6N9UGP0-F1
#
_cell.length_a   1.000
_cell.length_b   1.000
_cell.length_c   1.000
_cell.angle_alpha   90.00
_cell.angle_beta   90.00
_cell.angle_gamma   90.00
#
_symmetry.space_group_name_H-M   'P 1'
#
loop_
_entity.id
_entity.type
_entity.pdbx_description
1 polymer ?
#
loop_
_entity_poly.entity_id
_entity_poly.type
_entity_poly.pdbx_seq_one_letter_code
_entity_poly.pdbx_strand_id
1 'polypeptide(L)'
;SRPGSPAAELAARLWPLGDWADTARALLAHVGGARRPAGRLTAFAAVVRHLLEDPVLPAELLPPDWPGAALRDAYARYQREQSGQVRAYDART
;
A
#
# COMPACT_ATOMS: atom_id res chain seq x y z
N SER A 1 -11.31 -12.65 34.96
CA SER A 1 -10.60 -13.12 33.76
C SER A 1 -11.25 -12.50 32.54
N ARG A 2 -10.58 -11.60 31.80
CA ARG A 2 -11.14 -11.08 30.54
C ARG A 2 -11.10 -12.23 29.51
N PRO A 3 -12.21 -12.56 28.82
CA PRO A 3 -12.21 -13.61 27.82
C PRO A 3 -11.58 -13.06 26.55
N GLY A 4 -10.27 -12.84 26.60
CA GLY A 4 -9.49 -12.46 25.42
C GLY A 4 -9.16 -13.72 24.66
N SER A 5 -9.86 -13.99 23.55
CA SER A 5 -9.11 -14.49 22.40
C SER A 5 -7.89 -13.58 22.25
N PRO A 6 -6.66 -14.11 22.13
CA PRO A 6 -5.46 -13.30 21.91
C PRO A 6 -5.79 -12.23 20.86
N ALA A 7 -5.55 -10.95 21.16
CA ALA A 7 -6.06 -9.83 20.35
C ALA A 7 -5.73 -9.95 18.84
N ALA A 8 -4.62 -10.62 18.50
CA ALA A 8 -4.25 -11.00 17.13
C ALA A 8 -5.26 -11.93 16.45
N GLU A 9 -5.78 -12.95 17.15
CA GLU A 9 -6.82 -13.86 16.63
C GLU A 9 -8.15 -13.13 16.41
N LEU A 10 -8.45 -12.12 17.23
CA LEU A 10 -9.62 -11.28 17.00
C LEU A 10 -9.41 -10.40 15.76
N ALA A 11 -8.25 -9.76 15.63
CA ALA A 11 -7.92 -8.94 14.46
C ALA A 11 -8.00 -9.74 13.15
N ALA A 12 -7.45 -10.95 13.13
CA ALA A 12 -7.50 -11.83 11.96
C ALA A 12 -8.93 -12.28 11.57
N ARG A 13 -9.90 -12.24 12.50
CA ARG A 13 -11.32 -12.54 12.22
C ARG A 13 -12.12 -11.32 11.78
N LEU A 14 -11.74 -10.14 12.27
CA LEU A 14 -12.43 -8.89 11.97
C LEU A 14 -12.01 -8.31 10.61
N TRP A 15 -10.76 -8.55 10.21
CA TRP A 15 -10.21 -8.05 8.96
C TRP A 15 -9.58 -9.20 8.16
N PRO A 16 -9.74 -9.21 6.82
CA PRO A 16 -9.10 -10.18 5.95
C PRO A 16 -7.61 -9.83 5.75
N LEU A 17 -6.81 -9.91 6.83
CA LEU A 17 -5.42 -9.45 6.83
C LEU A 17 -4.55 -10.20 5.82
N GLY A 18 -4.77 -11.50 5.65
CA GLY A 18 -4.06 -12.31 4.64
C GLY A 18 -4.34 -11.82 3.22
N ASP A 19 -5.62 -11.73 2.85
CA ASP A 19 -6.03 -11.29 1.51
C ASP A 19 -5.60 -9.85 1.22
N TRP A 20 -5.64 -8.97 2.24
CA TRP A 20 -5.13 -7.62 2.12
C TRP A 20 -3.62 -7.65 1.83
N ALA A 21 -2.83 -8.40 2.60
CA ALA A 21 -1.40 -8.50 2.40
C ALA A 21 -1.03 -9.09 1.02
N ASP A 22 -1.76 -10.08 0.55
CA ASP A 22 -1.52 -10.69 -0.75
C ASP A 22 -1.85 -9.74 -1.90
N THR A 23 -2.95 -8.99 -1.79
CA THR A 23 -3.30 -7.93 -2.72
C THR A 23 -2.22 -6.84 -2.75
N ALA A 24 -1.74 -6.41 -1.59
CA ALA A 24 -0.65 -5.45 -1.46
C ALA A 24 0.64 -5.93 -2.17
N ARG A 25 1.04 -7.20 -1.97
CA ARG A 25 2.22 -7.79 -2.64
C ARG A 25 2.03 -7.86 -4.15
N ALA A 26 0.84 -8.25 -4.62
CA ALA A 26 0.53 -8.26 -6.04
C ALA A 26 0.61 -6.85 -6.66
N LEU A 27 0.11 -5.83 -5.95
CA LEU A 27 0.22 -4.44 -6.38
C LEU A 27 1.68 -3.96 -6.42
N LEU A 28 2.51 -4.33 -5.44
CA LEU A 28 3.95 -4.04 -5.43
C LEU A 28 4.67 -4.66 -6.64
N ALA A 29 4.36 -5.91 -6.98
CA ALA A 29 4.89 -6.55 -8.18
C ALA A 29 4.41 -5.83 -9.45
N HIS A 30 3.13 -5.45 -9.50
CA HIS A 30 2.53 -4.77 -10.65
C HIS A 30 3.16 -3.39 -10.91
N VAL A 31 3.37 -2.57 -9.87
CA VAL A 31 4.06 -1.27 -10.03
C VAL A 31 5.51 -1.44 -10.49
N GLY A 32 6.18 -2.52 -10.08
CA GLY A 32 7.54 -2.84 -10.53
C GLY A 32 7.62 -3.22 -12.02
N GLY A 33 6.55 -3.78 -12.58
CA GLY A 33 6.46 -4.17 -14.00
C GLY A 33 5.95 -3.08 -14.94
N ALA A 34 5.22 -2.08 -14.44
CA ALA A 34 4.59 -1.05 -15.27
C ALA A 34 5.62 -0.05 -15.85
N ARG A 35 5.86 -0.11 -17.17
CA ARG A 35 6.86 0.77 -17.85
C ARG A 35 6.28 2.00 -18.53
N ARG A 36 5.01 1.95 -18.95
CA ARG A 36 4.36 3.06 -19.66
C ARG A 36 3.72 4.04 -18.65
N PRO A 37 3.75 5.37 -18.89
CA PRO A 37 3.22 6.36 -17.96
C PRO A 37 1.76 6.10 -17.54
N ALA A 38 0.87 5.84 -18.49
CA ALA A 38 -0.53 5.53 -18.21
C ALA A 38 -0.68 4.27 -17.34
N GLY A 39 0.08 3.20 -17.65
CA GLY A 39 0.08 1.98 -16.85
C GLY A 39 0.59 2.19 -15.42
N ARG A 40 1.63 3.01 -15.25
CA ARG A 40 2.13 3.39 -13.91
C ARG A 40 1.08 4.17 -13.13
N LEU A 41 0.42 5.14 -13.76
CA LEU A 41 -0.64 5.92 -13.11
C LEU A 41 -1.78 5.02 -12.65
N THR A 42 -2.29 4.13 -13.52
CA THR A 42 -3.35 3.18 -13.17
C THR A 42 -2.94 2.25 -12.04
N ALA A 43 -1.70 1.74 -12.05
CA ALA A 43 -1.17 0.90 -10.98
C ALA A 43 -1.14 1.64 -9.64
N PHE A 44 -0.64 2.89 -9.62
CA PHE A 44 -0.63 3.69 -8.39
C PHE A 44 -2.03 4.14 -7.94
N ALA A 45 -2.99 4.30 -8.84
CA ALA A 45 -4.40 4.50 -8.45
C ALA A 45 -4.99 3.27 -7.76
N ALA A 46 -4.60 2.06 -8.17
CA ALA A 46 -4.97 0.83 -7.47
C ALA A 46 -4.30 0.73 -6.08
N VAL A 47 -3.02 1.10 -5.97
CA VAL A 47 -2.30 1.23 -4.69
C VAL A 47 -3.03 2.18 -3.74
N VAL A 48 -3.44 3.36 -4.20
CA VAL A 48 -4.17 4.33 -3.36
C VAL A 48 -5.50 3.76 -2.89
N ARG A 49 -6.30 3.15 -3.79
CA ARG A 49 -7.57 2.53 -3.39
C ARG A 49 -7.36 1.46 -2.33
N HIS A 50 -6.34 0.63 -2.47
CA HIS A 50 -6.02 -0.41 -1.49
C HIS A 50 -5.55 0.16 -0.13
N LEU A 51 -4.79 1.27 -0.12
CA LEU A 51 -4.41 1.97 1.11
C LEU A 51 -5.60 2.57 1.85
N LEU A 52 -6.64 3.02 1.13
CA LEU A 52 -7.86 3.53 1.74
C LEU A 52 -8.65 2.43 2.48
N GLU A 53 -8.36 1.17 2.18
CA GLU A 53 -8.96 -0.01 2.83
C GLU A 53 -8.05 -0.61 3.93
N ASP A 54 -6.90 0.02 4.24
CA ASP A 54 -5.99 -0.45 5.29
C ASP A 54 -6.64 -0.35 6.68
N PRO A 55 -6.70 -1.44 7.47
CA PRO A 55 -7.30 -1.44 8.80
C PRO A 55 -6.49 -0.66 9.85
N VAL A 56 -5.30 -0.16 9.52
CA VAL A 56 -4.42 0.69 10.36
C VAL A 56 -4.23 0.15 11.77
N LEU A 57 -4.03 -1.17 11.87
CA LEU A 57 -3.84 -1.85 13.14
C LEU A 57 -2.52 -1.42 13.81
N PRO A 58 -2.48 -1.41 15.15
CA PRO A 58 -1.24 -1.35 15.91
C PRO A 58 -0.25 -2.43 15.48
N ALA A 59 1.05 -2.13 15.59
CA ALA A 59 2.12 -3.02 15.08
C ALA A 59 2.10 -4.40 15.74
N GLU A 60 1.65 -4.50 16.99
CA GLU A 60 1.61 -5.76 17.75
C GLU A 60 0.51 -6.72 17.24
N LEU A 61 -0.40 -6.23 16.40
CA LEU A 61 -1.51 -7.00 15.82
C LEU A 61 -1.32 -7.29 14.33
N LEU A 62 -0.24 -6.78 13.72
CA LEU A 62 0.05 -7.02 12.32
C LEU A 62 0.69 -8.41 12.14
N PRO A 63 0.34 -9.14 11.07
CA PRO A 63 1.08 -10.32 10.67
C PRO A 63 2.56 -10.00 10.44
N PRO A 64 3.46 -10.98 10.61
CA PRO A 64 4.84 -10.86 10.15
C PRO A 64 4.90 -10.45 8.67
N ASP A 65 5.90 -9.66 8.30
CA ASP A 65 6.14 -9.19 6.93
C ASP A 65 4.94 -8.44 6.31
N TRP A 66 4.26 -7.62 7.12
CA TRP A 66 3.16 -6.78 6.68
C TRP A 66 3.60 -5.80 5.57
N PRO A 67 2.98 -5.84 4.37
CA PRO A 67 3.45 -5.09 3.21
C PRO A 67 3.02 -3.60 3.21
N GLY A 68 2.26 -3.15 4.22
CA GLY A 68 1.69 -1.81 4.25
C GLY A 68 2.72 -0.68 4.26
N ALA A 69 3.88 -0.88 4.88
CA ALA A 69 4.96 0.11 4.86
C ALA A 69 5.58 0.23 3.46
N ALA A 70 5.91 -0.91 2.83
CA ALA A 70 6.46 -0.95 1.48
C ALA A 70 5.52 -0.32 0.44
N LEU A 71 4.20 -0.50 0.60
CA LEU A 71 3.19 0.08 -0.29
C LEU A 71 3.13 1.61 -0.15
N ARG A 72 3.18 2.14 1.08
CA ARG A 72 3.27 3.58 1.37
C ARG A 72 4.55 4.19 0.81
N ASP A 73 5.69 3.52 0.98
CA ASP A 73 6.98 3.97 0.46
C ASP A 73 6.99 4.02 -1.07
N ALA A 74 6.43 3.00 -1.73
CA ALA A 74 6.29 2.96 -3.18
C ALA A 74 5.46 4.15 -3.69
N TYR A 75 4.33 4.44 -3.05
CA TYR A 75 3.48 5.57 -3.40
C TYR A 75 4.17 6.92 -3.16
N ALA A 76 4.84 7.09 -2.01
CA ALA A 76 5.57 8.33 -1.69
C ALA A 76 6.71 8.59 -2.69
N ARG A 77 7.43 7.54 -3.13
CA ARG A 77 8.43 7.64 -4.20
C ARG A 77 7.80 8.11 -5.50
N TYR A 78 6.69 7.51 -5.91
CA TYR A 78 5.96 7.92 -7.11
C TYR A 78 5.53 9.38 -7.06
N GLN A 79 4.98 9.85 -5.93
CA GLN A 79 4.59 11.25 -5.76
C GLN A 79 5.78 12.22 -5.93
N ARG A 80 6.95 11.87 -5.38
CA ARG A 80 8.17 12.68 -5.53
C ARG A 80 8.62 12.76 -7.00
N GLU A 81 8.59 11.64 -7.72
CA GLU A 81 8.89 11.59 -9.15
C GLU A 81 7.95 12.49 -9.96
N GLN A 82 6.64 12.37 -9.75
CA GLN A 82 5.64 13.16 -10.48
C GLN A 82 5.77 14.66 -10.18
N SER A 83 5.96 15.04 -8.92
CA SER A 83 6.19 16.44 -8.53
C SER A 83 7.46 17.02 -9.15
N GLY A 84 8.50 16.19 -9.34
CA GLY A 84 9.72 16.58 -10.06
C GLY A 84 9.45 16.82 -11.55
N GLN A 85 8.66 15.97 -12.19
CA GLN A 85 8.33 16.09 -13.62
C GLN A 85 7.50 17.34 -13.93
N VAL A 86 6.50 17.65 -13.10
CA VAL A 86 5.68 18.87 -13.27
C VAL A 86 6.54 20.13 -13.18
N ARG A 87 7.40 20.23 -12.14
CA ARG A 87 8.32 21.38 -12.00
C ARG A 87 9.28 21.52 -13.18
N ALA A 88 9.76 20.41 -13.74
CA ALA A 88 10.65 20.43 -14.90
C ALA A 88 9.93 20.84 -16.19
N TYR A 89 8.62 20.58 -16.30
CA TYR A 89 7.79 21.05 -17.41
C TYR A 89 7.55 22.56 -17.31
N ASP A 90 7.17 23.04 -16.12
CA ASP A 90 6.90 24.47 -15.88
C ASP A 90 8.14 25.33 -16.16
N ALA A 91 9.35 24.87 -15.81
CA ALA A 91 10.59 25.61 -16.07
C ALA A 91 11.01 25.68 -17.56
N ARG A 92 10.35 24.93 -18.45
CA ARG A 92 10.63 24.93 -19.91
C ARG A 92 9.66 25.80 -20.71
N THR A 93 8.59 26.28 -20.08
CA THR A 93 7.54 27.11 -20.68
C THR A 93 7.76 28.57 -20.30
#